data_AF-A0A357N855-F1
#
_entry.id   AF-A0A357N855-F1
#
_cell.length_a   1.000
_cell.length_b   1.000
_cell.length_c   1.000
_cell.angle_alpha   90.00
_cell.angle_beta   90.00
_cell.angle_gamma   90.00
#
_symmetry.space_group_name_H-M   'P 1'
#
loop_
_entity.id
_entity.type
_entity.pdbx_description
1 polymer ?
#
loop_
_entity_poly.entity_id
_entity_poly.type
_entity_poly.pdbx_seq_one_letter_code
_entity_poly.pdbx_strand_id
1 'polypeptide(L)'
;PVNARYKVVFKEQVVTKGLQSVLDNMDFQPEKKLDESLIKAAALFPRYDIYSGNDYLAADYHGRHFIQSDIHLQEEREETYRDDDDELQTRTVYVSVFRGRLVVFDYDTISNEPVAVY
;
A
#
# COMPACT_ATOMS: atom_id res chain seq x y z
N PRO A 1 13.35 -16.59 12.44
CA PRO A 1 14.59 -16.68 11.62
C PRO A 1 15.35 -15.36 11.67
N VAL A 2 16.69 -15.37 11.55
CA VAL A 2 17.56 -14.19 11.65
C VAL A 2 17.11 -13.05 10.71
N ASN A 3 16.60 -13.39 9.52
CA ASN A 3 16.08 -12.42 8.55
C ASN A 3 14.87 -11.61 9.03
N ALA A 4 13.94 -12.22 9.77
CA ALA A 4 12.77 -11.50 10.28
C ALA A 4 13.17 -10.49 11.35
N ARG A 5 14.06 -10.90 12.26
CA ARG A 5 14.61 -10.03 13.31
C ARG A 5 15.43 -8.89 12.72
N TYR A 6 16.24 -9.14 11.69
CA TYR A 6 16.99 -8.11 10.98
C TYR A 6 16.06 -7.07 10.33
N LYS A 7 14.98 -7.51 9.65
CA LYS A 7 14.02 -6.59 9.02
C LYS A 7 13.36 -5.65 10.03
N VAL A 8 12.92 -6.18 11.17
CA VAL A 8 12.31 -5.36 12.23
C VAL A 8 13.32 -4.35 12.77
N VAL A 9 14.52 -4.81 13.15
CA VAL A 9 15.57 -3.93 13.69
C VAL A 9 15.99 -2.87 12.67
N PHE A 10 16.09 -3.22 11.39
CA PHE A 10 16.44 -2.26 10.34
C PHE A 10 15.35 -1.19 10.18
N LYS A 11 14.08 -1.58 10.17
CA LYS A 11 12.96 -0.62 10.11
C LYS A 11 12.97 0.31 11.32
N GLU A 12 13.11 -0.23 12.52
CA GLU A 12 13.11 0.56 13.76
C GLU A 12 14.32 1.48 13.92
N GLN A 13 15.53 1.00 13.58
CA GLN A 13 16.75 1.72 13.92
C GLN A 13 17.32 2.56 12.77
N VAL A 14 17.01 2.20 11.53
CA VAL A 14 17.55 2.88 10.34
C VAL A 14 16.44 3.67 9.65
N VAL A 15 15.35 3.01 9.28
CA VAL A 15 14.27 3.67 8.52
C VAL A 15 13.59 4.75 9.36
N THR A 16 13.15 4.42 10.58
CA THR A 16 12.52 5.40 11.48
C THR A 16 13.42 6.62 11.71
N LYS A 17 14.72 6.41 11.96
CA LYS A 17 15.67 7.52 12.18
C LYS A 17 15.89 8.37 10.92
N GLY A 18 15.99 7.72 9.76
CA GLY A 18 16.11 8.43 8.48
C GLY A 18 14.89 9.31 8.21
N LEU A 19 13.69 8.75 8.39
CA LEU A 19 12.43 9.49 8.22
C LEU A 19 12.31 10.65 9.23
N GLN A 20 12.62 10.43 10.50
CA GLN A 20 12.63 11.48 11.54
C GLN A 20 13.59 12.64 11.24
N SER A 21 14.62 12.42 10.42
CA SER A 21 15.57 13.48 10.07
C SER A 21 15.04 14.47 9.02
N VAL A 22 13.96 14.11 8.31
CA VAL A 22 13.42 14.91 7.20
C VAL A 22 11.91 15.18 7.29
N LEU A 23 11.21 14.51 8.20
CA LEU A 23 9.77 14.62 8.40
C LEU A 23 9.45 15.05 9.84
N ASP A 24 8.45 15.90 9.97
CA ASP A 24 7.91 16.33 11.26
C ASP A 24 6.69 15.48 11.65
N ASN A 25 6.34 15.45 12.94
CA ASN A 25 5.14 14.76 13.48
C ASN A 25 4.95 13.31 12.99
N MET A 26 6.07 12.59 12.88
CA MET A 26 6.13 11.28 12.22
C MET A 26 5.60 10.13 13.10
N ASP A 27 4.68 9.34 12.53
CA ASP A 27 4.21 8.04 13.03
C ASP A 27 4.45 6.96 11.97
N PHE A 28 5.45 6.11 12.20
CA PHE A 28 5.80 4.99 11.31
C PHE A 28 5.46 3.65 11.98
N GLN A 29 4.54 2.90 11.36
CA GLN A 29 4.05 1.62 11.87
C GLN A 29 4.24 0.53 10.81
N PRO A 30 5.38 -0.19 10.84
CA PRO A 30 5.83 -1.04 9.73
C PRO A 30 4.93 -2.24 9.42
N GLU A 31 4.15 -2.68 10.40
CA GLU A 31 3.22 -3.82 10.29
C GLU A 31 1.77 -3.38 10.04
N LYS A 32 1.51 -2.06 10.02
CA LYS A 32 0.20 -1.50 9.69
C LYS A 32 0.17 -1.00 8.26
N LYS A 33 -1.03 -0.75 7.78
CA LYS A 33 -1.34 -0.21 6.45
C LYS A 33 -2.46 0.81 6.59
N LEU A 34 -2.74 1.55 5.52
CA LEU A 34 -3.91 2.42 5.44
C LEU A 34 -5.20 1.65 5.76
N ASP A 35 -6.17 2.33 6.34
CA ASP A 35 -7.50 1.74 6.55
C ASP A 35 -8.12 1.40 5.18
N GLU A 36 -8.68 0.21 5.04
CA GLU A 36 -9.30 -0.23 3.78
C GLU A 36 -10.46 0.69 3.36
N SER A 37 -11.16 1.30 4.32
CA SER A 37 -12.23 2.25 4.05
C SER A 37 -11.74 3.46 3.25
N LEU A 38 -10.49 3.91 3.44
CA LEU A 38 -9.89 4.97 2.64
C LEU A 38 -9.70 4.53 1.18
N ILE A 39 -9.26 3.28 0.97
CA ILE A 39 -9.08 2.71 -0.37
C ILE A 39 -10.42 2.63 -1.11
N LYS A 40 -11.47 2.18 -0.40
CA LYS A 40 -12.85 2.12 -0.94
C LYS A 40 -13.39 3.51 -1.24
N ALA A 41 -13.20 4.47 -0.34
CA ALA A 41 -13.67 5.85 -0.50
C ALA A 41 -12.97 6.59 -1.65
N ALA A 42 -11.69 6.30 -1.88
CA ALA A 42 -10.91 6.92 -2.96
C ALA A 42 -11.40 6.50 -4.36
N ALA A 43 -12.12 5.38 -4.47
CA ALA A 43 -12.66 4.84 -5.72
C ALA A 43 -11.62 4.72 -6.88
N LEU A 44 -10.33 4.63 -6.54
CA LEU A 44 -9.23 4.52 -7.51
C LEU A 44 -9.18 3.13 -8.19
N PHE A 45 -9.67 2.11 -7.49
CA PHE A 45 -9.66 0.73 -7.95
C PHE A 45 -11.10 0.23 -8.05
N PRO A 46 -11.57 -0.16 -9.25
CA PRO A 46 -12.98 -0.47 -9.47
C PRO A 46 -13.45 -1.72 -8.74
N ARG A 47 -12.56 -2.71 -8.53
CA ARG A 47 -12.85 -3.95 -7.80
C ARG A 47 -11.57 -4.61 -7.28
N TYR A 48 -11.66 -5.19 -6.09
CA TYR A 48 -10.73 -6.16 -5.53
C TYR A 48 -11.45 -6.96 -4.42
N ASP A 49 -10.98 -8.15 -4.10
CA ASP A 49 -11.57 -9.02 -3.08
C ASP A 49 -10.65 -9.18 -1.86
N ILE A 50 -9.33 -9.04 -2.05
CA ILE A 50 -8.32 -9.16 -0.99
C ILE A 50 -7.54 -7.86 -0.87
N TYR A 51 -7.44 -7.37 0.37
CA TYR A 51 -6.61 -6.23 0.74
C TYR A 51 -5.53 -6.62 1.76
N SER A 52 -4.27 -6.41 1.38
CA SER A 52 -3.12 -6.54 2.27
C SER A 52 -2.13 -5.40 2.06
N GLY A 53 -1.13 -5.30 2.92
CA GLY A 53 -0.20 -4.17 2.91
C GLY A 53 0.53 -4.04 4.24
N ASN A 54 1.44 -3.08 4.27
CA ASN A 54 2.32 -2.82 5.40
C ASN A 54 2.96 -1.41 5.28
N ASP A 55 3.89 -1.08 6.16
CA ASP A 55 4.66 0.17 6.10
C ASP A 55 3.81 1.45 6.11
N TYR A 56 2.83 1.53 7.02
CA TYR A 56 2.10 2.75 7.30
C TYR A 56 3.05 3.85 7.80
N LEU A 57 2.94 5.04 7.20
CA LEU A 57 3.59 6.26 7.64
C LEU A 57 2.58 7.40 7.61
N ALA A 58 2.44 8.12 8.71
CA ALA A 58 1.83 9.44 8.77
C ALA A 58 2.89 10.46 9.19
N ALA A 59 2.97 11.60 8.51
CA ALA A 59 3.92 12.64 8.86
C ALA A 59 3.58 13.98 8.20
N ASP A 60 4.31 15.01 8.61
CA ASP A 60 4.25 16.32 7.98
C ASP A 60 5.53 16.57 7.16
N TYR A 61 5.36 17.13 5.97
CA TYR A 61 6.46 17.59 5.13
C TYR A 61 6.18 19.01 4.63
N HIS A 62 7.05 19.97 5.00
CA HIS A 62 6.87 21.40 4.73
C HIS A 62 5.47 21.93 5.12
N GLY A 63 4.99 21.53 6.30
CA GLY A 63 3.69 21.97 6.84
C GLY A 63 2.47 21.30 6.19
N ARG A 64 2.66 20.27 5.36
CA ARG A 64 1.56 19.48 4.76
C ARG A 64 1.55 18.07 5.33
N HIS A 65 0.39 17.67 5.85
CA HIS A 65 0.19 16.33 6.35
C HIS A 65 0.02 15.33 5.20
N PHE A 66 0.59 14.15 5.36
CA PHE A 66 0.34 13.02 4.47
C PHE A 66 0.34 11.71 5.23
N ILE A 67 -0.40 10.75 4.68
CA ILE A 67 -0.36 9.36 5.10
C ILE A 67 -0.05 8.47 3.89
N GLN A 68 0.68 7.38 4.11
CA GLN A 68 0.99 6.41 3.06
C GLN A 68 1.09 5.00 3.61
N SER A 69 0.95 4.01 2.72
CA SER A 69 1.38 2.64 2.99
C SER A 69 1.66 1.89 1.69
N ASP A 70 2.45 0.83 1.78
CA ASP A 70 2.53 -0.15 0.71
C ASP A 70 1.28 -1.04 0.77
N ILE A 71 0.56 -1.14 -0.35
CA ILE A 71 -0.70 -1.88 -0.47
C ILE A 71 -0.62 -2.92 -1.58
N HIS A 72 -1.37 -4.01 -1.41
CA HIS A 72 -1.55 -5.05 -2.40
C HIS A 72 -3.04 -5.43 -2.46
N LEU A 73 -3.62 -5.21 -3.64
CA LEU A 73 -5.00 -5.52 -3.98
C LEU A 73 -5.02 -6.72 -4.93
N GLN A 74 -5.85 -7.70 -4.63
CA GLN A 74 -6.05 -8.87 -5.49
C GLN A 74 -7.53 -9.11 -5.74
N GLU A 75 -7.84 -9.58 -6.95
CA GLU A 75 -9.16 -10.06 -7.34
C GLU A 75 -9.13 -11.60 -7.38
N GLU A 76 -10.14 -12.21 -6.78
CA GLU A 76 -10.40 -13.64 -6.88
C GLU A 76 -11.14 -13.91 -8.20
N ARG A 77 -10.58 -14.79 -9.04
CA ARG A 77 -11.17 -15.17 -10.33
C ARG A 77 -11.24 -16.68 -10.45
N GLU A 78 -12.29 -17.16 -11.09
CA GLU A 78 -12.33 -18.55 -11.56
C GLU A 78 -11.73 -18.63 -12.95
N GLU A 79 -10.73 -19.50 -13.12
CA GLU A 79 -10.14 -19.83 -14.42
C GLU A 79 -10.48 -21.27 -14.80
N THR A 80 -10.87 -21.47 -16.05
CA THR A 80 -10.99 -22.79 -16.64
C THR A 80 -9.70 -23.17 -17.36
N TYR A 81 -9.28 -24.41 -17.20
CA TYR A 81 -8.14 -24.99 -17.90
C TYR A 81 -8.43 -26.44 -18.27
N ARG A 82 -7.67 -26.99 -19.23
CA ARG A 82 -7.69 -28.41 -19.54
C ARG A 82 -6.53 -29.10 -18.84
N ASP A 83 -6.80 -30.22 -18.21
CA ASP A 83 -5.77 -31.06 -17.61
C ASP A 83 -5.11 -31.98 -18.66
N ASP A 84 -4.23 -32.86 -18.21
CA ASP A 84 -3.47 -33.78 -19.07
C ASP A 84 -4.38 -34.81 -19.78
N ASP A 85 -5.62 -35.00 -19.29
CA ASP A 85 -6.64 -35.90 -19.86
C ASP A 85 -7.63 -35.16 -20.79
N ASP A 86 -7.35 -33.88 -21.12
CA ASP A 86 -8.20 -32.96 -21.90
C ASP A 86 -9.55 -32.64 -21.23
N GLU A 87 -9.73 -32.92 -19.94
CA GLU A 87 -10.95 -32.60 -19.20
C GLU A 87 -10.97 -31.13 -18.74
N LEU A 88 -12.15 -30.48 -18.82
CA LEU A 88 -12.30 -29.09 -18.41
C LEU A 88 -12.41 -29.00 -16.88
N GLN A 89 -11.43 -28.35 -16.26
CA GLN A 89 -11.38 -28.10 -14.83
C GLN A 89 -11.50 -26.61 -14.52
N THR A 90 -11.96 -26.29 -13.31
CA THR A 90 -12.02 -24.92 -12.76
C THR A 90 -11.08 -24.79 -11.57
N ARG A 91 -10.37 -23.67 -11.47
CA ARG A 91 -9.59 -23.31 -10.28
C ARG A 91 -9.79 -21.84 -9.91
N THR A 92 -9.72 -21.56 -8.62
CA THR A 92 -9.63 -20.20 -8.10
C THR A 92 -8.20 -19.68 -8.26
N VAL A 93 -8.04 -18.51 -8.86
CA VAL A 93 -6.78 -17.79 -8.96
C VAL A 93 -6.91 -16.40 -8.36
N TYR A 94 -5.78 -15.84 -7.91
CA TYR A 94 -5.73 -14.50 -7.32
C TYR A 94 -4.90 -13.58 -8.22
N VAL A 95 -5.55 -12.67 -8.92
CA VAL A 95 -4.91 -11.74 -9.85
C VAL A 95 -4.59 -10.44 -9.13
N SER A 96 -3.34 -9.97 -9.24
CA SER A 96 -2.95 -8.68 -8.65
C SER A 96 -3.57 -7.53 -9.44
N VAL A 97 -4.38 -6.71 -8.77
CA VAL A 97 -5.00 -5.50 -9.33
C VAL A 97 -4.05 -4.31 -9.17
N PHE A 98 -3.44 -4.19 -7.99
CA PHE A 98 -2.45 -3.17 -7.70
C PHE A 98 -1.47 -3.66 -6.65
N ARG A 99 -0.20 -3.33 -6.81
CA ARG A 99 0.82 -3.57 -5.79
C ARG A 99 1.82 -2.43 -5.82
N GLY A 100 1.86 -1.64 -4.76
CA GLY A 100 2.70 -0.47 -4.69
C GLY A 100 2.36 0.43 -3.52
N ARG A 101 2.95 1.61 -3.53
CA ARG A 101 2.75 2.62 -2.50
C ARG A 101 1.59 3.52 -2.86
N LEU A 102 0.66 3.69 -1.92
CA LEU A 102 -0.38 4.70 -2.01
C LEU A 102 -0.09 5.81 -1.00
N VAL A 103 -0.20 7.05 -1.44
CA VAL A 103 -0.02 8.25 -0.62
C VAL A 103 -1.29 9.09 -0.69
N VAL A 104 -1.76 9.54 0.47
CA VAL A 104 -2.88 10.46 0.63
C VAL A 104 -2.32 11.75 1.21
N PHE A 105 -2.60 12.86 0.55
CA PHE A 105 -2.18 14.19 0.96
C PHE A 105 -3.40 15.01 1.36
N ASP A 106 -3.31 15.71 2.49
CA ASP A 106 -4.30 16.70 2.86
C ASP A 106 -3.96 18.01 2.12
N TYR A 107 -4.77 18.36 1.12
CA TYR A 107 -4.70 19.64 0.43
C TYR A 107 -5.95 20.46 0.76
N ASP A 108 -5.76 21.66 1.33
CA ASP A 108 -6.83 22.56 1.75
C ASP A 108 -7.65 23.15 0.59
N THR A 109 -7.25 22.93 -0.67
CA THR A 109 -8.01 23.35 -1.84
C THR A 109 -7.48 22.64 -3.08
N ILE A 110 -8.33 22.46 -4.09
CA ILE A 110 -7.82 22.28 -5.46
C ILE A 110 -6.98 23.53 -5.74
N SER A 111 -5.67 23.39 -5.57
CA SER A 111 -4.75 24.47 -5.84
C SER A 111 -4.86 24.80 -7.31
N ASN A 112 -5.09 26.07 -7.64
CA ASN A 112 -4.84 26.58 -9.00
C ASN A 112 -3.32 26.63 -9.30
N GLU A 113 -2.46 26.18 -8.38
CA GLU A 113 -1.04 26.04 -8.63
C GLU A 113 -0.76 24.76 -9.44
N PRO A 114 0.11 24.85 -10.45
CA PRO A 114 0.47 23.69 -11.26
C PRO A 114 1.18 22.63 -10.39
N VAL A 115 0.60 21.44 -10.34
CA VAL A 115 1.25 20.24 -9.80
C VAL A 115 2.10 19.62 -10.90
N ALA A 116 3.42 19.51 -10.68
CA ALA A 116 4.31 18.76 -11.54
C ALA A 116 4.52 17.36 -10.95
N VAL A 117 4.19 16.32 -11.72
CA VAL A 117 4.54 14.93 -11.42
C VAL A 117 5.72 14.56 -12.32
N TYR A 118 6.86 14.22 -11.73
CA TYR A 118 8.06 13.75 -12.44
C TYR A 118 8.23 12.24 -12.27
#